data_AF-A0A9D2GA82-F1
#
_entry.id   AF-A0A9D2GA82-F1
#
_cell.length_a   1.000
_cell.length_b   1.000
_cell.length_c   1.000
_cell.angle_alpha   90.00
_cell.angle_beta   90.00
_cell.angle_gamma   90.00
#
_symmetry.space_group_name_H-M   'P 1'
#
loop_
_entity.id
_entity.type
_entity.pdbx_description
1 polymer ?
#
loop_
_entity_poly.entity_id
_entity_poly.type
_entity_poly.pdbx_seq_one_letter_code
_entity_poly.pdbx_strand_id
1 'polypeptide(L)'
;MILKEMYPAGCRVILEEIVSDPESGVKPGDLGTVLGLDNAGGLHIAWDQGKSLVLIYGEDCCKCLLKSEQMDRLFDQLFIMPFENIERLENWLVKKVGKAFPEMCFIADSKGHLWVDLKAGAFQIQNTKISIIYETDDKGHLFITKCGWAQEKERQHNARDKTDYKHGI
;
A
#
# COMPACT_ATOMS: atom_id res chain seq x y z
N MET A 1 17.16 5.30 16.05
CA MET A 1 16.11 5.92 16.90
C MET A 1 14.90 5.01 16.80
N ILE A 2 14.43 4.50 17.94
CA ILE A 2 13.44 3.39 18.03
C ILE A 2 12.15 3.69 17.24
N LEU A 3 11.74 4.95 17.12
CA LEU A 3 10.53 5.34 16.36
C LEU A 3 10.58 4.97 14.87
N LYS A 4 11.74 5.11 14.22
CA LYS A 4 11.90 4.71 12.81
C LYS A 4 11.77 3.20 12.61
N GLU A 5 12.13 2.42 13.63
CA GLU A 5 11.99 0.97 13.62
C GLU A 5 10.56 0.53 13.95
N MET A 6 9.85 1.28 14.81
CA MET A 6 8.44 1.04 15.14
C MET A 6 7.52 1.39 13.96
N TYR A 7 7.78 2.52 13.30
CA TYR A 7 6.97 3.09 12.22
C TYR A 7 7.84 3.44 11.01
N PRO A 8 8.37 2.44 10.28
CA PRO A 8 9.14 2.71 9.07
C PRO A 8 8.26 3.33 7.98
N ALA A 9 8.87 4.08 7.07
CA ALA A 9 8.18 4.61 5.90
C ALA A 9 7.54 3.46 5.09
N GLY A 10 6.30 3.67 4.64
CA GLY A 10 5.49 2.67 3.95
C GLY A 10 4.73 1.72 4.89
N CYS A 11 4.93 1.77 6.22
CA CYS A 11 4.15 0.92 7.12
C CYS A 11 2.69 1.39 7.20
N ARG A 12 1.78 0.42 7.35
CA ARG A 12 0.35 0.63 7.56
C ARG A 12 0.06 0.78 9.04
N VAL A 13 -0.71 1.79 9.37
CA VAL A 13 -1.10 2.12 10.74
C VAL A 13 -2.60 2.29 10.85
N ILE A 14 -3.10 2.12 12.07
CA ILE A 14 -4.44 2.49 12.49
C ILE A 14 -4.35 3.55 13.58
N LEU A 15 -5.15 4.61 13.48
CA LEU A 15 -5.25 5.61 14.53
C LEU A 15 -5.94 4.98 15.75
N GLU A 16 -5.35 5.12 16.92
CA GLU A 16 -5.97 4.71 18.20
C GLU A 16 -6.52 5.94 18.92
N GLU A 17 -5.77 7.05 18.93
CA GLU A 17 -6.17 8.30 19.58
C GLU A 17 -5.48 9.49 18.93
N ILE A 18 -6.20 10.61 18.85
CA ILE A 18 -5.70 11.92 18.41
C ILE A 18 -6.04 12.94 19.49
N VAL A 19 -5.01 13.59 20.06
CA VAL A 19 -5.15 14.59 21.13
C VAL A 19 -4.65 15.95 20.66
N SER A 20 -3.57 15.95 19.87
CA SER A 20 -2.91 17.18 19.40
C SER A 20 -3.78 18.03 18.48
N ASP A 21 -4.63 17.39 17.66
CA ASP A 21 -5.56 18.05 16.73
C ASP A 21 -6.92 17.32 16.65
N PRO A 22 -7.82 17.56 17.62
CA PRO A 22 -9.14 16.94 17.67
C PRO A 22 -10.05 17.30 16.47
N GLU A 23 -9.78 18.41 15.77
CA GLU A 23 -10.59 18.89 14.65
C GLU A 23 -10.01 18.51 13.27
N SER A 24 -8.88 17.79 13.24
CA SER A 24 -8.27 17.23 12.02
C SER A 24 -9.27 16.40 11.17
N GLY A 25 -10.29 15.85 11.83
CA GLY A 25 -11.31 14.99 11.27
C GLY A 25 -10.76 13.65 10.75
N VAL A 26 -9.58 13.25 11.21
CA VAL A 26 -9.17 11.84 11.26
C VAL A 26 -9.67 11.29 12.60
N LYS A 27 -10.25 10.10 12.62
CA LYS A 27 -10.87 9.51 13.81
C LYS A 27 -10.23 8.16 14.17
N PRO A 28 -10.25 7.75 15.45
CA PRO A 28 -9.83 6.41 15.84
C PRO A 28 -10.44 5.33 14.95
N GLY A 29 -9.61 4.39 14.51
CA GLY A 29 -9.95 3.37 13.53
C GLY A 29 -9.63 3.73 12.08
N ASP A 30 -9.41 5.01 11.75
CA ASP A 30 -8.95 5.39 10.42
C ASP A 30 -7.57 4.78 10.14
N LEU A 31 -7.38 4.35 8.90
CA LEU A 31 -6.15 3.72 8.43
C LEU A 31 -5.31 4.70 7.62
N GLY A 32 -4.00 4.54 7.72
CA GLY A 32 -3.06 5.37 6.99
C GLY A 32 -1.73 4.67 6.73
N THR A 33 -0.91 5.32 5.93
CA THR A 33 0.43 4.86 5.56
C THR A 33 1.46 5.91 5.96
N VAL A 34 2.48 5.48 6.69
CA VAL A 34 3.55 6.37 7.15
C VAL A 34 4.38 6.83 5.96
N LEU A 35 4.51 8.15 5.81
CA LEU A 35 5.38 8.78 4.82
C LEU A 35 6.80 8.95 5.37
N GLY A 36 6.93 9.24 6.67
CA GLY A 36 8.20 9.36 7.32
C GLY A 36 8.13 10.04 8.69
N LEU A 37 9.29 10.14 9.32
CA LEU A 37 9.49 10.87 10.57
C LEU A 37 10.33 12.11 10.28
N ASP A 38 9.88 13.26 10.77
CA ASP A 38 10.67 14.49 10.70
C ASP A 38 11.66 14.61 11.87
N ASN A 39 12.45 15.68 11.84
CA ASN A 39 13.48 15.96 12.85
C ASN A 39 12.91 16.44 14.20
N ALA A 40 11.64 16.84 14.25
CA ALA A 40 10.94 17.22 15.47
C ALA A 40 10.25 16.03 16.15
N GLY A 41 10.31 14.84 15.54
CA GLY A 41 9.66 13.63 16.04
C GLY A 41 8.21 13.46 15.59
N GLY A 42 7.74 14.29 14.65
CA GLY A 42 6.43 14.17 14.03
C GLY A 42 6.38 13.02 13.03
N LEU A 43 5.35 12.18 13.15
CA LEU A 43 5.09 11.04 12.26
C LEU A 43 4.10 11.45 11.17
N HIS A 44 4.59 11.63 9.94
CA HIS A 44 3.79 12.04 8.79
C HIS A 44 3.04 10.85 8.21
N ILE A 45 1.72 10.94 8.13
CA ILE A 45 0.86 9.85 7.65
C ILE A 45 -0.09 10.35 6.57
N ALA A 46 -0.14 9.62 5.45
CA ALA A 46 -1.20 9.73 4.46
C ALA A 46 -2.36 8.82 4.88
N TRP A 47 -3.51 9.40 5.24
CA TRP A 47 -4.70 8.69 5.68
C TRP A 47 -5.58 8.33 4.49
N ASP A 48 -6.16 7.14 4.51
CA ASP A 48 -6.92 6.55 3.39
C ASP A 48 -8.08 7.42 2.92
N GLN A 49 -8.63 8.24 3.83
CA GLN A 49 -9.71 9.20 3.56
C GLN A 49 -9.25 10.47 2.81
N GLY A 50 -8.01 10.47 2.29
CA GLY A 50 -7.47 11.59 1.52
C GLY A 50 -6.99 12.76 2.39
N LYS A 51 -6.61 12.50 3.64
CA LYS A 51 -6.05 13.52 4.54
C LYS A 51 -4.57 13.26 4.77
N SER A 52 -3.83 14.33 5.07
CA SER A 52 -2.46 14.23 5.59
C SER A 52 -2.46 14.85 6.97
N LEU A 53 -2.03 14.11 7.98
CA LEU A 53 -1.92 14.58 9.36
C LEU A 53 -0.61 14.03 9.95
N VAL A 54 0.05 14.89 10.73
CA VAL A 54 1.26 14.52 11.47
C VAL A 54 0.84 14.15 12.88
N LEU A 55 1.24 12.97 13.35
CA LEU A 55 1.03 12.57 14.73
C LEU A 55 2.24 12.97 15.59
N ILE A 56 1.96 13.44 16.80
CA ILE A 56 2.96 13.80 17.80
C ILE A 56 3.19 12.60 18.72
N TYR A 57 4.40 12.06 18.70
CA TYR A 57 4.72 10.91 19.55
C TYR A 57 4.64 11.27 21.04
N GLY A 58 3.93 10.44 21.82
CA GLY A 58 3.73 10.63 23.26
C GLY A 58 2.48 11.44 23.62
N GLU A 59 1.84 12.04 22.62
CA GLU A 59 0.53 12.71 22.75
C GLU A 59 -0.54 11.95 21.95
N ASP A 60 -0.24 11.63 20.69
CA ASP A 60 -1.13 10.86 19.82
C ASP A 60 -0.75 9.38 19.81
N CYS A 61 -1.72 8.51 19.56
CA CYS A 61 -1.53 7.06 19.56
C CYS A 61 -1.94 6.42 18.24
N CYS A 62 -1.04 5.63 17.66
CA CYS A 62 -1.34 4.78 16.52
C CYS A 62 -0.61 3.45 16.61
N LYS A 63 -1.13 2.45 15.90
CA LYS A 63 -0.58 1.10 15.90
C LYS A 63 -0.16 0.66 14.51
N CYS A 64 1.07 0.19 14.37
CA CYS A 64 1.54 -0.46 13.15
C CYS A 64 0.83 -1.81 12.96
N LEU A 65 0.12 -1.94 11.84
CA LEU A 65 -0.56 -3.16 11.41
C LEU A 65 0.29 -4.02 10.48
N LEU A 66 1.09 -3.38 9.62
CA LEU A 66 1.90 -4.06 8.62
C LEU A 66 3.09 -3.22 8.21
N LYS A 67 4.31 -3.76 8.33
CA LYS A 67 5.54 -3.12 7.84
C LYS A 67 5.85 -3.52 6.39
N SER A 68 6.64 -2.71 5.70
CA SER A 68 7.13 -3.01 4.35
C SER A 68 7.85 -4.36 4.29
N GLU A 69 8.67 -4.72 5.28
CA GLU A 69 9.40 -6.00 5.30
C GLU A 69 8.47 -7.21 5.51
N GLN A 70 7.24 -6.99 6.01
CA GLN A 70 6.23 -8.04 6.07
C GLN A 70 5.57 -8.26 4.71
N MET A 71 5.47 -7.22 3.87
CA MET A 71 5.05 -7.36 2.47
C MET A 71 6.08 -8.09 1.64
N ASP A 72 7.37 -7.81 1.82
CA ASP A 72 8.45 -8.53 1.11
C ASP A 72 8.37 -10.04 1.41
N ARG A 73 8.24 -10.39 2.70
CA ARG A 73 8.05 -11.79 3.12
C ARG A 73 6.76 -12.42 2.60
N LEU A 74 5.71 -11.63 2.39
CA LEU A 74 4.48 -12.12 1.77
C LEU A 74 4.73 -12.50 0.31
N PHE A 75 5.50 -11.71 -0.44
CA PHE A 75 5.88 -12.06 -1.82
C PHE A 75 6.77 -13.32 -1.87
N ASP A 76 7.75 -13.42 -0.98
CA ASP A 76 8.59 -14.64 -0.88
C ASP A 76 7.74 -15.89 -0.61
N GLN A 77 6.75 -15.77 0.27
CA GLN A 77 5.84 -16.86 0.62
C GLN A 77 4.95 -17.29 -0.55
N LEU A 78 4.48 -16.34 -1.37
CA LEU A 78 3.65 -16.63 -2.55
C LEU A 78 4.36 -17.54 -3.54
N PHE A 79 5.67 -17.39 -3.75
CA PHE A 79 6.43 -18.24 -4.68
C PHE A 79 6.59 -19.69 -4.22
N ILE A 80 6.48 -19.96 -2.91
CA ILE A 80 6.80 -21.27 -2.33
C ILE A 80 5.52 -22.10 -2.11
N MET A 81 4.34 -21.47 -2.05
CA MET A 81 3.10 -22.15 -1.74
C MET A 81 2.32 -22.56 -2.98
N PRO A 82 1.93 -23.85 -3.12
CA PRO A 82 0.88 -24.25 -4.04
C PRO A 82 -0.49 -23.87 -3.44
N PHE A 83 -1.40 -23.40 -4.28
CA PHE A 83 -2.79 -23.13 -3.89
C PHE A 83 -3.73 -24.05 -4.65
N GLU A 84 -4.80 -24.55 -4.03
CA GLU A 84 -5.68 -25.48 -4.76
C GLU A 84 -6.47 -24.79 -5.88
N ASN A 85 -6.76 -23.50 -5.72
CA ASN A 85 -7.47 -22.66 -6.68
C ASN A 85 -7.34 -21.18 -6.29
N ILE A 86 -7.95 -20.30 -7.08
CA ILE A 86 -7.85 -18.84 -6.88
C ILE A 86 -8.52 -18.37 -5.59
N GLU A 87 -9.65 -18.98 -5.22
CA GLU A 87 -10.38 -18.65 -3.99
C GLU A 87 -9.51 -18.91 -2.74
N ARG A 88 -8.70 -19.97 -2.77
CA ARG A 88 -7.74 -20.29 -1.69
C ARG A 88 -6.61 -19.26 -1.59
N LEU A 89 -6.10 -18.81 -2.73
CA LEU A 89 -5.12 -17.73 -2.79
C LEU A 89 -5.70 -16.41 -2.26
N GLU A 90 -6.89 -16.02 -2.71
CA GLU A 90 -7.59 -14.81 -2.25
C GLU A 90 -7.84 -14.84 -0.74
N ASN A 91 -8.40 -15.94 -0.23
CA ASN A 91 -8.63 -16.14 1.21
C ASN A 91 -7.32 -16.08 2.03
N TRP A 92 -6.24 -16.64 1.50
CA TRP A 92 -4.93 -16.56 2.13
C TRP A 92 -4.44 -15.11 2.22
N LEU A 93 -4.59 -14.32 1.15
CA LEU A 93 -4.26 -12.90 1.13
C LEU A 93 -5.11 -12.11 2.15
N VAL A 94 -6.43 -12.36 2.20
CA VAL A 94 -7.33 -11.74 3.20
C VAL A 94 -6.85 -12.01 4.61
N LYS A 95 -6.51 -13.25 4.90
CA LYS A 95 -6.02 -13.63 6.23
C LYS A 95 -4.71 -12.94 6.59
N LYS A 96 -3.82 -12.71 5.61
CA LYS A 96 -2.49 -12.13 5.85
C LYS A 96 -2.50 -10.62 5.95
N VAL A 97 -3.24 -9.92 5.09
CA VAL A 97 -3.16 -8.46 4.97
C VAL A 97 -4.50 -7.74 5.13
N GLY A 98 -5.63 -8.46 5.19
CA GLY A 98 -6.96 -7.85 5.23
C GLY A 98 -7.18 -6.93 6.44
N LYS A 99 -6.50 -7.15 7.57
CA LYS A 99 -6.56 -6.21 8.70
C LYS A 99 -5.96 -4.84 8.35
N ALA A 100 -4.90 -4.80 7.54
CA ALA A 100 -4.24 -3.56 7.11
C ALA A 100 -4.91 -2.94 5.87
N PHE A 101 -5.65 -3.75 5.10
CA PHE A 101 -6.35 -3.37 3.87
C PHE A 101 -7.76 -4.00 3.84
N PRO A 102 -8.69 -3.52 4.67
CA PRO A 102 -10.03 -4.12 4.78
C PRO A 102 -10.86 -3.99 3.50
N GLU A 103 -10.62 -2.92 2.72
CA GLU A 103 -11.32 -2.63 1.48
C GLU A 103 -10.66 -3.27 0.25
N MET A 104 -9.65 -4.13 0.43
CA MET A 104 -8.93 -4.70 -0.71
C MET A 104 -9.85 -5.56 -1.59
N CYS A 105 -9.57 -5.57 -2.89
CA CYS A 105 -10.34 -6.34 -3.85
C CYS A 105 -9.47 -7.07 -4.87
N PHE A 106 -10.05 -8.12 -5.44
CA PHE A 106 -9.42 -9.03 -6.38
C PHE A 106 -10.00 -8.87 -7.78
N ILE A 107 -9.13 -8.84 -8.78
CA ILE A 107 -9.51 -8.82 -10.20
C ILE A 107 -8.69 -9.88 -10.90
N ALA A 108 -9.30 -11.04 -11.13
CA ALA A 108 -8.72 -12.12 -11.90
C ALA A 108 -9.07 -11.98 -13.39
N ASP A 109 -8.13 -12.29 -14.27
CA ASP A 109 -8.41 -12.46 -15.70
C ASP A 109 -8.39 -13.94 -16.11
N SER A 110 -8.85 -14.22 -17.33
CA SER A 110 -8.86 -15.58 -17.89
C SER A 110 -7.48 -16.11 -18.29
N LYS A 111 -6.41 -15.34 -18.09
CA LYS A 111 -5.05 -15.62 -18.58
C LYS A 111 -4.06 -15.95 -17.45
N GLY A 112 -4.55 -16.23 -16.24
CA GLY A 112 -3.71 -16.57 -15.10
C GLY A 112 -3.10 -15.35 -14.41
N HIS A 113 -3.77 -14.20 -14.46
CA HIS A 113 -3.35 -13.01 -13.74
C HIS A 113 -4.41 -12.62 -12.70
N LEU A 114 -3.98 -12.50 -11.45
CA LEU A 114 -4.72 -11.89 -10.35
C LEU A 114 -4.11 -10.53 -10.00
N TRP A 115 -4.93 -9.48 -10.11
CA TRP A 115 -4.62 -8.16 -9.55
C TRP A 115 -5.27 -8.02 -8.18
N VAL A 116 -4.50 -7.54 -7.21
CA VAL A 116 -5.00 -7.20 -5.87
C VAL A 116 -4.90 -5.70 -5.72
N ASP A 117 -6.03 -5.00 -5.66
CA ASP A 117 -6.05 -3.57 -5.33
C ASP A 117 -6.27 -3.42 -3.83
N LEU A 118 -5.27 -2.92 -3.12
CA LEU A 118 -5.28 -2.76 -1.67
C LEU A 118 -6.14 -1.57 -1.21
N LYS A 119 -6.64 -0.74 -2.14
CA LYS A 119 -7.48 0.45 -1.86
C LYS A 119 -6.88 1.45 -0.85
N ALA A 120 -5.57 1.44 -0.66
CA ALA A 120 -4.86 2.36 0.24
C ALA A 120 -4.20 3.55 -0.50
N GLY A 121 -4.76 3.95 -1.64
CA GLY A 121 -4.17 4.93 -2.57
C GLY A 121 -4.40 6.39 -2.19
N ALA A 122 -4.38 6.72 -0.89
CA ALA A 122 -4.39 8.12 -0.49
C ALA A 122 -3.09 8.81 -0.94
N PHE A 123 -3.22 10.08 -1.32
CA PHE A 123 -2.19 10.99 -1.85
C PHE A 123 -0.75 10.47 -1.80
N GLN A 124 -0.11 10.39 -2.98
CA GLN A 124 1.32 10.11 -3.20
C GLN A 124 1.79 8.67 -2.99
N ILE A 125 0.96 7.75 -2.50
CA ILE A 125 1.35 6.33 -2.39
C ILE A 125 1.33 5.68 -3.78
N GLN A 126 2.51 5.54 -4.37
CA GLN A 126 2.71 4.67 -5.53
C GLN A 126 2.65 3.21 -5.05
N ASN A 127 2.13 2.31 -5.90
CA ASN A 127 2.09 0.86 -5.67
C ASN A 127 1.04 0.34 -4.67
N THR A 128 -0.25 0.66 -4.83
CA THR A 128 -1.31 0.00 -4.04
C THR A 128 -1.89 -1.25 -4.69
N LYS A 129 -1.32 -1.66 -5.83
CA LYS A 129 -1.76 -2.82 -6.58
C LYS A 129 -0.67 -3.88 -6.57
N ILE A 130 -1.06 -5.11 -6.28
CA ILE A 130 -0.20 -6.29 -6.40
C ILE A 130 -0.58 -7.02 -7.68
N SER A 131 0.42 -7.41 -8.45
CA SER A 131 0.28 -8.30 -9.60
C SER A 131 0.72 -9.70 -9.18
N ILE A 132 -0.10 -10.70 -9.46
CA ILE A 132 0.21 -12.12 -9.24
C ILE A 132 -0.11 -12.88 -10.54
N ILE A 133 0.92 -13.41 -11.18
CA ILE A 133 0.80 -14.28 -12.35
C ILE A 133 0.99 -15.71 -11.87
N TYR A 134 0.09 -16.59 -12.29
CA TYR A 134 0.06 -17.99 -11.91
C TYR A 134 -0.25 -18.88 -13.11
N GLU A 135 0.16 -20.13 -13.00
CA GLU A 135 -0.20 -21.22 -13.91
C GLU A 135 -1.01 -22.27 -13.17
N THR A 136 -1.84 -23.02 -13.91
CA THR A 136 -2.62 -24.14 -13.38
C THR A 136 -2.09 -25.46 -13.92
N ASP A 137 -1.96 -26.49 -13.05
CA ASP A 137 -1.77 -27.86 -13.51
C ASP A 137 -3.06 -28.51 -14.05
N ASP A 138 -2.96 -29.77 -14.46
CA ASP A 138 -4.08 -30.59 -14.96
C ASP A 138 -5.17 -30.86 -13.90
N LYS A 139 -4.86 -30.65 -12.62
CA LYS A 139 -5.76 -30.79 -11.48
C LYS A 139 -6.36 -29.45 -11.03
N GLY A 140 -5.93 -28.34 -11.63
CA GLY A 140 -6.38 -26.99 -11.31
C GLY A 140 -5.61 -26.31 -10.18
N HIS A 141 -4.54 -26.91 -9.66
CA HIS A 141 -3.71 -26.27 -8.64
C HIS A 141 -2.90 -25.12 -9.24
N LEU A 142 -2.82 -24.02 -8.50
CA LEU A 142 -2.09 -22.83 -8.90
C LEU A 142 -0.64 -22.84 -8.42
N PHE A 143 0.24 -22.41 -9.32
CA PHE A 143 1.65 -22.15 -9.06
C PHE A 143 1.96 -20.71 -9.45
N ILE A 144 2.48 -19.92 -8.50
CA ILE A 144 2.78 -18.51 -8.75
C ILE A 144 4.13 -18.42 -9.49
N THR A 145 4.10 -17.87 -10.69
CA THR A 145 5.28 -17.72 -11.56
C THR A 145 5.89 -16.33 -11.47
N LYS A 146 5.09 -15.32 -11.08
CA LYS A 146 5.56 -13.96 -10.83
C LYS A 146 4.62 -13.26 -9.85
N CYS A 147 5.16 -12.54 -8.87
CA CYS A 147 4.36 -11.64 -8.06
C CYS A 147 5.16 -10.39 -7.67
N GLY A 148 4.45 -9.35 -7.24
CA GLY A 148 5.04 -8.14 -6.69
C GLY A 148 4.14 -6.92 -6.88
N TRP A 149 4.67 -5.76 -6.54
CA TRP A 149 3.99 -4.49 -6.79
C TRP A 149 3.78 -4.27 -8.30
N ALA A 150 2.56 -3.92 -8.67
CA ALA A 150 2.22 -3.49 -10.01
C ALA A 150 2.91 -2.16 -10.30
N GLN A 151 3.91 -2.17 -11.19
CA GLN A 151 4.47 -0.93 -11.71
C GLN A 151 3.42 -0.25 -12.58
N GLU A 152 2.87 0.88 -12.14
CA GLU A 152 2.19 1.79 -13.04
C GLU A 152 3.25 2.32 -14.00
N LYS A 153 3.16 1.96 -15.29
CA LYS A 153 3.96 2.62 -16.32
C LYS A 153 3.81 4.13 -16.12
N GLU A 154 4.92 4.81 -15.87
CA GLU A 154 4.99 6.27 -15.86
C GLU A 154 4.15 6.78 -17.03
N ARG A 155 3.14 7.62 -16.74
CA ARG A 155 2.50 8.42 -17.78
C ARG A 155 3.63 9.22 -18.42
N GLN A 156 4.01 8.88 -19.65
CA GLN A 156 4.91 9.67 -20.46
C GLN A 156 4.41 11.12 -20.43
N HIS A 157 5.10 11.97 -19.69
CA HIS A 157 5.03 13.41 -19.88
C HIS A 157 5.60 13.66 -21.26
N ASN A 158 4.75 13.61 -22.28
CA ASN A 158 5.05 14.26 -23.54
C ASN A 158 5.10 15.76 -23.25
N ALA A 159 6.31 16.25 -22.94
CA ALA A 159 6.69 17.62 -23.14
C ALA A 159 6.44 17.95 -24.62
N ARG A 160 5.28 18.52 -24.93
CA ARG A 160 5.09 19.25 -26.18
C ARG A 160 5.84 20.56 -26.04
N ASP A 161 7.05 20.50 -26.59
CA ASP A 161 7.73 21.51 -27.39
C ASP A 161 7.49 23.00 -27.12
N LYS A 162 8.65 23.61 -26.83
CA LYS A 162 9.05 24.97 -27.17
C LYS A 162 8.37 25.52 -28.43
N THR A 163 7.65 26.62 -28.27
CA THR A 163 7.51 27.75 -29.20
C THR A 163 7.13 28.96 -28.33
N ASP A 164 7.59 30.19 -28.46
CA ASP A 164 8.58 30.86 -29.29
C ASP A 164 8.74 32.24 -28.61
N TYR A 165 9.86 32.53 -27.92
CA TYR A 165 10.16 33.90 -27.47
C TYR A 165 10.70 34.67 -28.68
N LYS A 166 9.80 35.23 -29.50
CA LYS A 166 10.18 36.24 -30.47
C LYS A 166 10.11 37.63 -29.86
N HIS A 167 11.29 38.27 -29.89
CA HIS A 167 11.48 39.69 -29.73
C HIS A 167 10.67 40.45 -30.77
N GLY A 168 10.08 41.58 -30.38
CA GLY A 168 9.39 42.49 -31.28
C GLY A 168 9.29 43.91 -30.71
N ILE A 169 10.35 44.68 -30.98
CA ILE A 169 10.48 46.15 -31.16
C ILE A 169 9.96 47.06 -30.04
#